data_AF-A0A6I3V0T1-F1
#
_entry.id   AF-A0A6I3V0T1-F1
#
_cell.length_a   1.000
_cell.length_b   1.000
_cell.length_c   1.000
_cell.angle_alpha   90.00
_cell.angle_beta   90.00
_cell.angle_gamma   90.00
#
_symmetry.space_group_name_H-M   'P 1'
#
loop_
_entity.id
_entity.type
_entity.pdbx_description
1 polymer ?
#
loop_
_entity_poly.entity_id
_entity_poly.type
_entity_poly.pdbx_seq_one_letter_code
_entity_poly.pdbx_strand_id
1 'polypeptide(L)' 'LLTGGGQERDYRSTTENVAGIAATAKALRLSMEKLAIFTNKAGQMKSVIRQALLDYPDIFVFSDEEDFAPHLLTFGIKG' A
#
# COMPACT_ATOMS: atom_id res chain seq x y z
N LEU A 1 11.17 24.84 -29.39
CA LEU A 1 10.69 23.98 -28.29
C LEU A 1 9.50 23.20 -28.80
N LEU A 2 9.50 21.87 -28.67
CA LEU A 2 8.36 21.03 -29.04
C LEU A 2 7.22 21.32 -28.06
N THR A 3 6.30 22.21 -28.42
CA THR A 3 5.08 22.47 -27.66
C THR A 3 4.14 21.29 -27.84
N GLY A 4 3.80 20.61 -26.74
CA GLY A 4 2.79 19.57 -26.72
C GLY A 4 1.36 20.15 -26.76
N GLY A 5 0.41 19.44 -26.15
CA GLY A 5 -1.02 19.80 -26.18
C GLY A 5 -1.53 20.66 -25.02
N GLY A 6 -0.66 21.18 -24.14
CA GLY A 6 -1.07 22.06 -23.03
C GLY A 6 -1.68 21.35 -21.80
N GLN A 7 -1.77 20.01 -21.79
CA GLN A 7 -2.31 19.25 -20.67
C GLN A 7 -1.46 19.40 -19.39
N GLU A 8 -2.10 19.23 -18.23
CA GLU A 8 -1.45 19.33 -16.92
C GLU A 8 -0.61 20.62 -16.76
N ARG A 9 -1.07 21.77 -17.28
CA ARG A 9 -0.34 23.05 -17.26
C ARG A 9 1.08 22.95 -17.83
N ASP A 10 1.23 22.22 -18.93
CA ASP A 10 2.51 21.92 -19.60
C ASP A 10 3.48 21.02 -18.81
N TYR A 11 3.12 20.52 -17.62
CA TYR A 11 3.95 19.58 -16.86
C TYR A 11 3.91 18.16 -17.43
N ARG A 12 2.81 17.78 -18.06
CA ARG A 12 2.63 16.46 -18.68
C ARG A 12 1.71 16.60 -19.90
N SER A 13 2.33 16.56 -21.07
CA SER A 13 1.63 16.60 -22.36
C SER A 13 0.89 15.28 -22.67
N THR A 14 0.15 15.28 -23.78
CA THR A 14 -0.73 14.21 -24.29
C THR A 14 -2.10 14.19 -23.64
N THR A 15 -3.10 13.73 -24.41
CA THR A 15 -4.50 13.60 -23.96
C THR A 15 -4.58 12.92 -22.59
N GLU A 16 -5.39 13.49 -21.71
CA GLU A 16 -5.60 12.97 -20.37
C GLU A 16 -6.36 11.63 -20.42
N ASN A 17 -5.98 10.70 -19.55
CA ASN A 17 -6.77 9.50 -19.32
C ASN A 17 -7.95 9.83 -18.39
N VAL A 18 -8.97 10.52 -18.91
CA VAL A 18 -10.11 11.04 -18.12
C VAL A 18 -10.81 9.93 -17.34
N ALA A 19 -11.03 8.75 -17.96
CA ALA A 19 -11.63 7.60 -17.30
C ALA A 19 -10.75 7.09 -16.15
N GLY A 20 -9.43 6.99 -16.37
CA GLY A 20 -8.46 6.62 -15.34
C GLY A 20 -8.43 7.63 -14.18
N ILE A 21 -8.41 8.93 -14.47
CA ILE A 21 -8.44 10.00 -13.46
C ILE A 21 -9.70 9.90 -12.60
N ALA A 22 -10.88 9.75 -13.22
CA ALA A 22 -12.13 9.58 -12.49
C ALA A 22 -12.14 8.32 -11.62
N ALA A 23 -11.61 7.20 -12.14
CA ALA A 23 -11.47 5.95 -11.40
C ALA A 23 -10.50 6.10 -10.21
N THR A 24 -9.35 6.74 -10.39
CA THR A 24 -8.38 7.00 -9.32
C THR A 24 -8.97 7.89 -8.24
N ALA A 25 -9.71 8.96 -8.60
CA ALA A 25 -10.39 9.80 -7.62
C ALA A 25 -11.41 9.02 -6.79
N LYS A 26 -12.18 8.13 -7.43
CA LYS A 26 -13.12 7.23 -6.74
C LYS A 26 -12.40 6.22 -5.84
N ALA A 27 -11.32 5.61 -6.30
CA ALA A 27 -10.52 4.67 -5.52
C ALA A 27 -9.90 5.34 -4.29
N LEU A 28 -9.32 6.54 -4.46
CA LEU A 28 -8.77 7.33 -3.36
C LEU A 28 -9.82 7.61 -2.30
N ARG A 29 -11.01 8.09 -2.72
CA ARG A 29 -12.12 8.35 -1.79
C ARG A 29 -12.51 7.09 -0.99
N LEU A 30 -12.72 5.97 -1.67
CA LEU A 30 -13.09 4.71 -1.01
C LEU A 30 -11.98 4.21 -0.06
N SER A 31 -10.71 4.37 -0.45
CA SER A 31 -9.56 4.00 0.39
C SER A 31 -9.47 4.85 1.65
N MET A 32 -9.70 6.16 1.54
CA MET A 32 -9.72 7.06 2.71
C MET A 32 -10.89 6.77 3.65
N GLU A 33 -12.10 6.58 3.10
CA GLU A 33 -13.30 6.20 3.88
C GLU A 33 -13.10 4.90 4.67
N LYS A 34 -12.31 3.95 4.14
CA LYS A 34 -12.08 2.64 4.73
C LYS A 34 -10.74 2.51 5.46
N LEU A 35 -9.93 3.57 5.52
CA LEU A 35 -8.54 3.50 5.99
C LEU A 35 -8.43 2.96 7.42
N ALA A 36 -9.26 3.46 8.33
CA ALA A 36 -9.25 3.01 9.73
C ALA A 36 -9.62 1.54 9.87
N ILE A 37 -10.66 1.10 9.16
CA ILE A 37 -11.13 -0.30 9.15
C ILE A 37 -10.04 -1.22 8.59
N PHE A 38 -9.44 -0.82 7.46
CA PHE A 38 -8.35 -1.56 6.84
C PHE A 38 -7.15 -1.67 7.77
N THR A 39 -6.71 -0.55 8.36
CA THR A 39 -5.54 -0.50 9.24
C THR A 39 -5.73 -1.40 10.46
N ASN A 40 -6.90 -1.34 11.10
CA ASN A 40 -7.21 -2.19 12.26
C ASN A 40 -7.23 -3.68 11.88
N LYS A 41 -7.97 -4.05 10.82
CA LYS A 41 -8.10 -5.44 10.40
C LYS A 41 -6.77 -6.02 9.92
N ALA A 42 -6.02 -5.28 9.12
CA ALA A 42 -4.71 -5.69 8.63
C ALA A 42 -3.72 -5.86 9.79
N GLY A 43 -3.68 -4.90 10.72
CA GLY A 43 -2.81 -4.96 11.89
C GLY A 43 -3.11 -6.18 12.77
N GLN A 44 -4.39 -6.49 13.02
CA GLN A 44 -4.79 -7.70 13.75
C GLN A 44 -4.32 -8.97 13.03
N MET A 45 -4.54 -9.08 11.71
CA MET A 45 -4.09 -10.25 10.94
C MET A 45 -2.57 -10.38 10.98
N LYS A 46 -1.83 -9.27 10.81
CA LYS A 46 -0.37 -9.26 10.90
C LYS A 46 0.13 -9.72 12.26
N SER A 47 -0.48 -9.24 13.36
CA SER A 47 -0.10 -9.63 14.72
C SER A 47 -0.30 -11.14 14.96
N VAL A 48 -1.44 -11.69 14.53
CA VAL A 48 -1.72 -13.14 14.62
C VAL A 48 -0.70 -13.97 13.86
N ILE A 49 -0.41 -13.61 12.59
CA ILE A 49 0.55 -14.36 11.78
C ILE A 49 1.96 -14.21 12.34
N ARG A 50 2.36 -13.00 12.74
CA ARG A 50 3.67 -12.75 13.36
C ARG A 50 3.87 -13.60 14.60
N GLN A 51 2.88 -13.64 15.50
CA GLN A 51 2.98 -14.43 16.72
C GLN A 51 3.15 -15.92 16.43
N ALA A 52 2.40 -16.46 15.45
CA ALA A 52 2.54 -17.85 15.04
C ALA A 52 3.92 -18.16 14.41
N LEU A 53 4.52 -17.20 13.70
CA LEU A 53 5.85 -17.39 13.10
C LEU A 53 6.97 -17.39 14.15
N LEU A 54 6.80 -16.67 15.26
CA LEU A 54 7.80 -16.61 16.33
C LEU A 54 7.96 -17.94 17.08
N ASP A 55 7.01 -18.86 16.94
CA ASP A 55 7.07 -20.19 17.55
C ASP A 55 8.07 -21.12 16.84
N TYR A 56 8.55 -20.76 15.65
CA TYR A 56 9.48 -21.58 14.86
C TYR A 56 10.93 -21.07 15.00
N PRO A 57 11.86 -21.89 15.52
CA PRO A 57 13.24 -21.46 15.80
C PRO A 57 14.06 -21.14 14.55
N ASP A 58 13.68 -21.69 13.39
CA ASP A 58 14.36 -21.44 12.11
C ASP A 58 13.83 -20.18 11.39
N ILE A 59 12.84 -19.49 11.96
CA ILE A 59 12.26 -18.29 11.36
C ILE A 59 12.82 -17.03 12.02
N PHE A 60 13.24 -16.07 11.19
CA PHE A 60 13.60 -14.73 11.63
C PHE A 60 12.60 -13.72 11.07
N VAL A 61 11.88 -13.00 11.93
CA VAL A 61 10.90 -12.00 11.51
C VAL A 61 11.54 -10.61 11.48
N PHE A 62 11.52 -9.94 10.31
CA PHE A 62 12.08 -8.60 10.11
C PHE A 62 11.06 -7.48 10.40
N SER A 63 9.76 -7.77 10.26
CA SER A 63 8.71 -6.78 10.48
C SER A 63 8.25 -6.73 11.92
N ASP A 64 7.99 -5.52 12.42
CA ASP A 64 7.44 -5.30 13.75
C ASP A 64 6.04 -4.64 13.71
N GLU A 65 5.49 -4.30 14.87
CA GLU A 65 4.18 -3.64 14.99
C GLU A 65 4.27 -2.11 14.83
N GLU A 66 5.18 -1.44 15.54
CA GLU A 66 5.33 0.03 15.54
C GLU A 66 6.14 0.53 14.34
N ASP A 67 5.73 1.64 13.71
CA ASP A 67 6.36 2.20 12.50
C ASP A 67 6.41 1.28 11.26
N PHE A 68 5.68 0.16 11.25
CA PHE A 68 5.53 -0.70 10.07
C PHE A 68 4.13 -0.63 9.46
N ALA A 69 4.05 -0.83 8.14
CA ALA A 69 2.77 -0.98 7.47
C ALA A 69 1.97 -2.16 8.07
N PRO A 70 0.66 -1.99 8.32
CA PRO A 70 -0.17 -2.98 9.00
C PRO A 70 -0.41 -4.25 8.17
N HIS A 71 -0.15 -4.20 6.86
CA HIS A 71 -0.41 -5.29 5.91
C HIS A 71 0.88 -5.95 5.37
N LEU A 72 2.05 -5.55 5.85
CA LEU A 72 3.34 -6.13 5.44
C LEU A 72 3.96 -6.92 6.60
N LEU A 73 4.35 -8.16 6.32
CA LEU A 73 5.06 -9.07 7.22
C LEU A 73 6.18 -9.75 6.46
N THR A 74 7.42 -9.37 6.76
CA THR A 74 8.63 -9.89 6.13
C THR A 74 9.35 -10.78 7.13
N PHE A 75 9.70 -11.99 6.71
CA PHE A 75 10.45 -12.96 7.50
C PHE A 75 11.38 -13.78 6.59
N GLY A 76 12.42 -14.38 7.18
CA GLY A 76 13.33 -15.31 6.54
C GLY A 76 13.27 -16.67 7.23
N ILE A 77 13.60 -17.72 6.48
CA ILE A 77 13.72 -19.09 6.98
C ILE A 77 15.18 -19.50 6.84
N LYS A 78 15.76 -20.02 7.91
CA LYS A 78 17.12 -20.56 7.91
C LYS A 78 17.16 -21.81 7.03
N GLY A 79 18.06 -21.82 6.04
CA GLY A 79 18.40 -22.97 5.21
C GLY A 79 19.72 -23.60 5.61
#